data_AF-A0A0K8R8X5-F1
#
_entry.id   AF-A0A0K8R8X5-F1
#
_cell.length_a   1.000
_cell.length_b   1.000
_cell.length_c   1.000
_cell.angle_alpha   90.00
_cell.angle_beta   90.00
_cell.angle_gamma   90.00
#
_symmetry.space_group_name_H-M   'P 1'
#
loop_
_entity.id
_entity.type
_entity.pdbx_description
1 polymer ?
#
loop_
_entity_poly.entity_id
_entity_poly.type
_entity_poly.pdbx_seq_one_letter_code
_entity_poly.pdbx_strand_id
1 'polypeptide(L)'
;MLRITVVAALCSVGIGAMFSSHNVTRHRYQELNPNLSAYQDAWKSNTDSAPYVLAYRTFQGFPWIRTRKCVTARLIAKHPENRSTIHGLSYYNTVERKWEGLRVLTKFNATRGYDVPNLMRISSYDDQTDRGRLYWTLYSEYGSCNIVRVRRNGDCELWVKKGLQDNISSCCWFIYKSYCGNQNYQIYNTTYCKNKGPE
;
A
#
# COMPACT_ATOMS: atom_id res chain seq x y z
N MET A 1 65.33 27.58 32.53
CA MET A 1 64.19 28.51 32.58
C MET A 1 63.71 28.74 31.16
N LEU A 2 62.67 28.03 30.72
CA LEU A 2 62.11 28.14 29.37
C LEU A 2 60.85 29.01 29.44
N ARG A 3 60.85 30.15 28.74
CA ARG A 3 59.71 31.08 28.69
C ARG A 3 58.66 30.52 27.75
N ILE A 4 57.45 30.28 28.28
CA ILE A 4 56.26 29.91 27.52
C ILE A 4 55.61 31.20 27.02
N THR A 5 55.58 31.39 25.70
CA THR A 5 54.81 32.48 25.07
C THR A 5 53.45 31.89 24.67
N VAL A 6 52.41 32.23 25.43
CA VAL A 6 51.02 31.90 25.08
C VAL A 6 50.54 32.90 24.04
N VAL A 7 50.30 32.45 22.81
CA VAL A 7 49.61 33.26 21.79
C VAL A 7 48.12 33.00 21.95
N ALA A 8 47.40 33.98 22.51
CA ALA A 8 45.95 33.98 22.55
C ALA A 8 45.42 34.20 21.13
N ALA A 9 44.88 33.15 20.52
CA ALA A 9 44.11 33.27 19.29
C ALA A 9 42.74 33.89 19.63
N LEU A 10 42.52 35.10 19.16
CA LEU A 10 41.22 35.78 19.17
C LEU A 10 40.20 34.93 18.40
N CYS A 11 39.24 34.34 19.10
CA CYS A 11 38.03 33.80 18.49
C CYS A 11 37.17 34.97 18.00
N SER A 12 37.39 35.38 16.74
CA SER A 12 36.54 36.31 16.03
C SER A 12 35.14 35.71 15.93
N VAL A 13 34.16 36.40 16.52
CA VAL A 13 32.73 36.11 16.36
C VAL A 13 32.33 36.43 14.91
N GLY A 14 32.43 35.44 14.04
CA GLY A 14 31.76 35.48 12.75
C GLY A 14 30.29 35.12 12.97
N ILE A 15 29.40 36.11 12.91
CA ILE A 15 27.97 35.87 12.67
C ILE A 15 27.85 35.40 11.21
N GLY A 16 28.26 34.16 10.96
CA GLY A 16 27.90 33.45 9.75
C GLY A 16 26.43 33.11 9.88
N ALA A 17 25.59 33.73 9.05
CA ALA A 17 24.25 33.22 8.82
C ALA A 17 24.40 31.75 8.37
N MET A 18 24.18 30.82 9.29
CA MET A 18 23.97 29.42 8.99
C MET A 18 22.67 29.35 8.19
N PHE A 19 22.78 29.51 6.87
CA PHE A 19 21.75 29.05 5.97
C PHE A 19 21.72 27.54 6.12
N SER A 20 20.88 27.06 7.03
CA SER A 20 20.39 25.68 7.02
C SER A 20 19.73 25.50 5.67
N SER A 21 20.49 25.02 4.69
CA SER A 21 19.92 24.41 3.51
C SER A 21 19.17 23.18 4.01
N HIS A 22 17.89 23.34 4.34
CA HIS A 22 16.97 22.22 4.38
C HIS A 22 16.92 21.65 2.97
N ASN A 23 17.87 20.77 2.66
CA ASN A 23 17.70 19.77 1.61
C ASN A 23 16.55 18.90 2.10
N VAL A 24 15.32 19.34 1.84
CA VAL A 24 14.14 18.49 1.90
C VAL A 24 14.44 17.38 0.92
N THR A 25 14.88 16.23 1.45
CA THR A 25 15.02 15.01 0.68
C THR A 25 13.63 14.70 0.15
N ARG A 26 13.39 15.08 -1.11
CA ARG A 26 12.10 14.85 -1.77
C ARG A 26 11.85 13.35 -1.69
N HIS A 27 10.87 12.96 -0.89
CA HIS A 27 10.54 11.55 -0.68
C HIS A 27 10.29 10.90 -2.04
N ARG A 28 11.18 9.99 -2.45
CA ARG A 28 11.09 9.28 -3.72
C ARG A 28 10.23 8.04 -3.52
N TYR A 29 8.97 8.17 -3.90
CA TYR A 29 8.01 7.09 -3.96
C TYR A 29 8.47 6.01 -4.95
N GLN A 30 8.73 4.80 -4.46
CA GLN A 30 9.23 3.69 -5.29
C GLN A 30 8.20 3.19 -6.30
N GLU A 31 6.92 3.39 -6.01
CA GLU A 31 5.81 3.14 -6.93
C GLU A 31 5.78 4.09 -8.15
N LEU A 32 6.70 5.08 -8.22
CA LEU A 32 6.91 5.99 -9.35
C LEU A 32 8.30 5.82 -9.97
N ASN A 33 8.99 4.71 -9.70
CA ASN A 33 10.29 4.37 -10.26
C ASN A 33 10.13 3.32 -11.38
N PRO A 34 10.14 3.71 -12.67
CA PRO A 34 9.88 2.78 -13.78
C PRO A 34 10.86 1.60 -13.88
N ASN A 35 12.05 1.70 -13.29
CA ASN A 35 13.00 0.60 -13.23
C ASN A 35 12.49 -0.59 -12.39
N LEU A 36 11.44 -0.37 -11.59
CA LEU A 36 10.77 -1.39 -10.79
C LEU A 36 9.48 -1.91 -11.44
N SER A 37 9.20 -1.51 -12.69
CA SER A 37 7.97 -1.87 -13.44
C SER A 37 7.70 -3.38 -13.48
N ALA A 38 8.74 -4.20 -13.55
CA ALA A 38 8.62 -5.66 -13.49
C ALA A 38 7.87 -6.18 -12.25
N TYR A 39 7.90 -5.45 -11.13
CA TYR A 39 7.24 -5.79 -9.87
C TYR A 39 6.00 -4.93 -9.58
N GLN A 40 5.57 -4.10 -10.54
CA GLN A 40 4.56 -3.06 -10.31
C GLN A 40 3.42 -3.08 -11.33
N ASP A 41 3.29 -4.17 -12.09
CA ASP A 41 2.15 -4.38 -12.98
C ASP A 41 0.87 -4.65 -12.17
N ALA A 42 0.06 -3.61 -12.03
CA ALA A 42 -1.23 -3.63 -11.37
C ALA A 42 -2.25 -4.51 -12.12
N TRP A 43 -2.19 -4.56 -13.45
CA TRP A 43 -3.08 -5.40 -14.24
C TRP A 43 -2.78 -6.88 -14.00
N LYS A 44 -1.50 -7.26 -14.04
CA LYS A 44 -1.07 -8.63 -13.76
C LYS A 44 -1.43 -9.09 -12.35
N SER A 45 -1.24 -8.23 -11.35
CA SER A 45 -1.57 -8.57 -9.95
C SER A 45 -3.06 -8.66 -9.64
N ASN A 46 -3.92 -7.99 -10.43
CA ASN A 46 -5.37 -7.96 -10.19
C ASN A 46 -6.19 -8.89 -11.09
N THR A 47 -5.55 -9.58 -12.04
CA THR A 47 -6.19 -10.53 -12.97
C THR A 47 -5.93 -12.00 -12.65
N ASP A 48 -5.28 -12.28 -11.52
CA ASP A 48 -5.23 -13.62 -10.94
C ASP A 48 -6.66 -14.07 -10.55
N SER A 49 -7.01 -15.31 -10.92
CA SER A 49 -8.31 -15.91 -10.61
C SER A 49 -8.44 -16.32 -9.13
N ALA A 50 -7.31 -16.49 -8.43
CA ALA A 50 -7.31 -16.83 -7.02
C ALA A 50 -7.80 -15.65 -6.15
N PRO A 51 -8.52 -15.91 -5.06
CA PRO A 51 -8.89 -14.87 -4.11
C PRO A 51 -7.68 -14.39 -3.31
N TYR A 52 -7.69 -13.11 -2.95
CA TYR A 52 -6.70 -12.47 -2.07
C TYR A 52 -7.39 -11.97 -0.81
N VAL A 53 -6.66 -11.93 0.30
CA VAL A 53 -7.13 -11.35 1.57
C VAL A 53 -6.32 -10.10 1.90
N LEU A 54 -6.97 -9.10 2.49
CA LEU A 54 -6.24 -7.97 3.05
C LEU A 54 -5.64 -8.41 4.38
N ALA A 55 -4.35 -8.75 4.39
CA ALA A 55 -3.68 -9.23 5.59
C ALA A 55 -3.46 -8.07 6.57
N TYR A 56 -2.86 -6.96 6.09
CA TYR A 56 -2.51 -5.80 6.90
C TYR A 56 -2.78 -4.48 6.17
N ARG A 57 -2.95 -3.42 6.94
CA ARG A 57 -2.88 -2.04 6.44
C ARG A 57 -2.32 -1.11 7.50
N THR A 58 -1.92 0.10 7.11
CA THR A 58 -1.30 1.08 8.01
C THR A 58 -2.28 2.13 8.56
N PHE A 59 -3.56 2.09 8.17
CA PHE A 59 -4.54 3.10 8.55
C PHE A 59 -5.84 2.52 9.10
N GLN A 60 -6.53 3.31 9.91
CA GLN A 60 -7.87 3.05 10.44
C GLN A 60 -8.76 4.30 10.40
N GLY A 61 -8.38 5.34 9.66
CA GLY A 61 -8.88 6.71 9.83
C GLY A 61 -10.40 6.91 9.76
N PHE A 62 -11.14 6.03 9.09
CA PHE A 62 -12.59 6.16 8.94
C PHE A 62 -13.37 5.08 9.72
N PRO A 63 -14.52 5.40 10.35
CA PRO A 63 -15.31 4.43 11.12
C PRO A 63 -15.66 3.17 10.32
N TRP A 64 -16.16 3.30 9.09
CA TRP A 64 -16.52 2.16 8.22
C TRP A 64 -15.30 1.31 7.81
N ILE A 65 -14.08 1.85 7.92
CA ILE A 65 -12.84 1.11 7.64
C ILE A 65 -12.47 0.28 8.88
N ARG A 66 -12.69 0.80 10.09
CA ARG A 66 -12.39 0.12 11.37
C ARG A 66 -13.23 -1.12 11.59
N THR A 67 -14.48 -1.12 11.13
CA THR A 67 -15.43 -2.20 11.34
C THR A 67 -15.23 -3.41 10.42
N ARG A 68 -14.38 -3.29 9.39
CA ARG A 68 -14.15 -4.35 8.40
C ARG A 68 -12.98 -5.24 8.81
N LYS A 69 -13.27 -6.51 9.07
CA LYS A 69 -12.29 -7.60 9.27
C LYS A 69 -12.50 -8.68 8.22
N CYS A 70 -11.53 -9.59 8.09
CA CYS A 70 -11.64 -10.75 7.21
C CYS A 70 -11.93 -10.37 5.75
N VAL A 71 -11.34 -9.28 5.29
CA VAL A 71 -11.59 -8.76 3.96
C VAL A 71 -10.97 -9.71 2.93
N THR A 72 -11.80 -10.26 2.05
CA THR A 72 -11.42 -11.09 0.90
C THR A 72 -11.82 -10.36 -0.38
N ALA A 73 -10.96 -10.41 -1.39
CA ALA A 73 -11.22 -9.95 -2.75
C ALA A 73 -11.21 -11.15 -3.71
N ARG A 74 -12.19 -11.22 -4.60
CA ARG A 74 -12.29 -12.21 -5.68
C ARG A 74 -12.55 -11.52 -7.00
N LEU A 75 -11.80 -11.91 -8.03
CA LEU A 75 -12.06 -11.46 -9.40
C LEU A 75 -13.39 -12.03 -9.90
N ILE A 76 -14.28 -11.15 -10.37
CA ILE A 76 -15.58 -11.50 -10.98
C ILE A 76 -15.45 -11.42 -12.50
N ALA A 77 -14.92 -10.31 -13.02
CA ALA A 77 -14.78 -10.09 -14.45
C ALA A 77 -13.53 -9.26 -14.77
N LYS A 78 -13.01 -9.46 -15.98
CA LYS A 78 -11.91 -8.66 -16.55
C LYS A 78 -12.32 -8.17 -17.94
N HIS A 79 -11.94 -6.94 -18.25
CA HIS A 79 -12.25 -6.23 -19.48
C HIS A 79 -10.94 -5.68 -20.06
N PRO A 80 -10.17 -6.50 -20.81
CA PRO A 80 -8.85 -6.11 -21.32
C PRO A 80 -8.89 -4.88 -22.23
N GLU A 81 -9.95 -4.72 -23.02
CA GLU A 81 -10.17 -3.61 -23.95
C GLU A 81 -10.21 -2.26 -23.24
N ASN A 82 -10.80 -2.23 -22.05
CA ASN A 82 -10.96 -1.03 -21.23
C ASN A 82 -9.97 -0.95 -20.07
N ARG A 83 -9.02 -1.92 -19.99
CA ARG A 83 -8.11 -2.12 -18.87
C ARG A 83 -8.84 -1.93 -17.54
N SER A 84 -9.86 -2.74 -17.33
CA SER A 84 -10.64 -2.73 -16.10
C SER A 84 -11.01 -4.12 -15.59
N THR A 85 -11.33 -4.20 -14.31
CA THR A 85 -11.75 -5.44 -13.64
C THR A 85 -12.89 -5.13 -12.67
N ILE A 86 -13.72 -6.13 -12.40
CA ILE A 86 -14.72 -6.11 -11.35
C ILE A 86 -14.29 -7.13 -10.30
N HIS A 87 -14.13 -6.69 -9.05
CA HIS A 87 -13.88 -7.57 -7.91
C HIS A 87 -15.05 -7.55 -6.95
N GLY A 88 -15.40 -8.72 -6.44
CA GLY A 88 -16.25 -8.85 -5.25
C GLY A 88 -15.37 -8.75 -4.00
N LEU A 89 -15.73 -7.84 -3.10
CA LEU A 89 -15.16 -7.77 -1.77
C LEU A 89 -16.16 -8.33 -0.77
N SER A 90 -15.73 -9.27 0.07
CA SER A 90 -16.47 -9.72 1.25
C SER A 90 -15.70 -9.33 2.51
N TYR A 91 -16.41 -9.03 3.59
CA TYR A 91 -15.81 -8.74 4.88
C TYR A 91 -16.79 -9.02 6.02
N TYR A 92 -16.24 -9.30 7.19
CA TYR A 92 -17.02 -9.38 8.42
C TYR A 92 -17.11 -7.99 9.05
N ASN A 93 -18.34 -7.49 9.20
CA ASN A 93 -18.64 -6.25 9.92
C ASN A 93 -18.67 -6.53 11.42
N THR A 94 -17.71 -5.97 12.16
CA THR A 94 -17.57 -6.25 13.60
C THR A 94 -18.64 -5.60 14.46
N VAL A 95 -19.31 -4.55 13.96
CA VAL A 95 -20.39 -3.85 14.67
C VAL A 95 -21.71 -4.57 14.45
N GLU A 96 -22.06 -4.81 13.19
CA GLU A 96 -23.30 -5.50 12.81
C GLU A 96 -23.22 -7.03 13.03
N ARG A 97 -22.02 -7.55 13.28
CA ARG A 97 -21.72 -8.98 13.51
C ARG A 97 -22.23 -9.89 12.39
N LYS A 98 -22.11 -9.43 11.14
CA LYS A 98 -22.53 -10.17 9.95
C LYS A 98 -21.50 -10.02 8.82
N TRP A 99 -21.54 -10.96 7.89
CA TRP A 99 -20.85 -10.83 6.62
C TRP A 99 -21.56 -9.84 5.71
N GLU A 100 -20.78 -9.01 5.05
CA GLU A 100 -21.24 -8.03 4.06
C GLU A 100 -20.34 -8.11 2.84
N GLY A 101 -20.87 -7.65 1.70
CA GLY A 101 -20.10 -7.58 0.47
C GLY A 101 -20.44 -6.37 -0.37
N LEU A 102 -19.50 -6.02 -1.25
CA LEU A 102 -19.68 -4.97 -2.24
C LEU A 102 -18.87 -5.30 -3.49
N ARG A 103 -19.26 -4.72 -4.62
CA ARG A 103 -18.50 -4.84 -5.88
C ARG A 103 -17.70 -3.58 -6.14
N VAL A 104 -16.45 -3.75 -6.53
CA VAL A 104 -15.58 -2.63 -6.94
C VAL A 104 -15.23 -2.73 -8.41
N LEU A 105 -15.22 -1.57 -9.07
CA LEU A 105 -14.66 -1.39 -10.40
C LEU A 105 -13.24 -0.84 -10.25
N THR A 106 -12.28 -1.52 -10.85
CA THR A 106 -10.89 -1.04 -10.89
C THR A 106 -10.50 -0.72 -12.33
N LYS A 107 -10.10 0.53 -12.60
CA LYS A 107 -9.51 0.98 -13.87
C LYS A 107 -7.99 1.12 -13.70
N PHE A 108 -7.22 0.68 -14.70
CA PHE A 108 -5.76 0.60 -14.63
C PHE A 108 -5.09 1.59 -15.60
N ASN A 109 -4.12 2.35 -15.10
CA ASN A 109 -3.38 3.35 -15.87
C ASN A 109 -1.87 3.23 -15.61
N ALA A 110 -1.06 3.53 -16.62
CA ALA A 110 0.37 3.71 -16.46
C ALA A 110 0.66 5.16 -16.07
N THR A 111 1.55 5.35 -15.10
CA THR A 111 2.11 6.67 -14.80
C THR A 111 3.28 6.97 -15.75
N ARG A 112 3.72 8.24 -15.79
CA ARG A 112 4.79 8.68 -16.70
C ARG A 112 6.03 7.78 -16.58
N GLY A 113 6.48 7.26 -17.72
CA GLY A 113 7.69 6.43 -17.84
C GLY A 113 7.45 4.93 -17.64
N TYR A 114 6.23 4.50 -17.31
CA TYR A 114 5.89 3.07 -17.22
C TYR A 114 5.25 2.57 -18.51
N ASP A 115 5.65 1.36 -18.93
CA ASP A 115 5.02 0.63 -20.03
C ASP A 115 3.89 -0.31 -19.55
N VAL A 116 3.85 -0.60 -18.24
CA VAL A 116 2.81 -1.38 -17.57
C VAL A 116 1.96 -0.49 -16.65
N PRO A 117 0.68 -0.80 -16.43
CA PRO A 117 -0.13 -0.01 -15.52
C PRO A 117 0.33 -0.22 -14.07
N ASN A 118 0.71 0.85 -13.39
CA ASN A 118 1.10 0.83 -11.97
C ASN A 118 0.13 1.61 -11.06
N LEU A 119 -0.89 2.25 -11.65
CA LEU A 119 -1.92 3.01 -10.94
C LEU A 119 -3.28 2.34 -11.14
N MET A 120 -4.01 2.19 -10.03
CA MET A 120 -5.38 1.72 -9.98
C MET A 120 -6.29 2.85 -9.50
N ARG A 121 -7.42 3.02 -10.17
CA ARG A 121 -8.55 3.81 -9.68
C ARG A 121 -9.66 2.83 -9.31
N ILE A 122 -9.95 2.73 -8.02
CA ILE A 122 -10.96 1.81 -7.47
C ILE A 122 -12.19 2.60 -7.05
N SER A 123 -13.34 2.33 -7.67
CA SER A 123 -14.64 2.91 -7.33
C SER A 123 -15.67 1.82 -7.00
N SER A 124 -16.78 2.22 -6.39
CA SER A 124 -17.95 1.34 -6.27
C SER A 124 -18.48 1.00 -7.67
N TYR A 125 -18.69 -0.28 -7.94
CA TYR A 125 -19.30 -0.73 -9.19
C TYR A 125 -20.78 -0.36 -9.25
N ASP A 126 -21.47 -0.44 -8.11
CA ASP A 126 -22.92 -0.27 -8.01
C ASP A 126 -23.34 1.21 -8.05
N ASP A 127 -22.51 2.12 -7.53
CA ASP A 127 -22.82 3.56 -7.50
C ASP A 127 -22.56 4.27 -8.84
N GLN A 128 -22.03 3.56 -9.85
CA GLN A 128 -21.74 4.06 -11.20
C GLN A 128 -20.95 5.39 -11.24
N THR A 129 -20.10 5.64 -10.25
CA THR A 129 -19.29 6.87 -10.21
C THR A 129 -17.86 6.64 -10.68
N ASP A 130 -17.30 7.61 -11.39
CA ASP A 130 -15.87 7.68 -11.72
C ASP A 130 -15.01 8.24 -10.56
N ARG A 131 -15.63 8.56 -9.42
CA ARG A 131 -14.97 9.06 -8.20
C ARG A 131 -14.37 7.91 -7.40
N GLY A 132 -13.34 7.28 -7.96
CA GLY A 132 -12.58 6.23 -7.29
C GLY A 132 -11.39 6.75 -6.47
N ARG A 133 -10.97 5.95 -5.49
CA ARG A 133 -9.72 6.17 -4.74
C ARG A 133 -8.53 5.63 -5.54
N LEU A 134 -7.40 6.32 -5.44
CA LEU A 134 -6.19 5.94 -6.15
C LEU A 134 -5.29 5.05 -5.29
N TYR A 135 -4.84 3.96 -5.90
CA TYR A 135 -3.94 2.98 -5.34
C TYR A 135 -2.76 2.81 -6.30
N TRP A 136 -1.54 2.90 -5.79
CA TRP A 136 -0.34 2.64 -6.58
C TRP A 136 0.26 1.30 -6.18
N THR A 137 0.62 0.47 -7.15
CA THR A 137 1.35 -0.77 -6.88
C THR A 137 2.77 -0.43 -6.45
N LEU A 138 3.07 -0.68 -5.18
CA LEU A 138 4.42 -0.52 -4.65
C LEU A 138 5.28 -1.74 -5.00
N TYR A 139 4.72 -2.94 -4.82
CA TYR A 139 5.38 -4.21 -5.12
C TYR A 139 4.36 -5.32 -5.25
N SER A 140 4.59 -6.26 -6.16
CA SER A 140 3.86 -7.50 -6.29
C SER A 140 4.84 -8.65 -6.43
N GLU A 141 4.70 -9.63 -5.54
CA GLU A 141 5.22 -10.97 -5.76
C GLU A 141 4.07 -11.76 -6.36
N TYR A 142 3.99 -11.76 -7.69
CA TYR A 142 2.82 -12.28 -8.42
C TYR A 142 2.49 -13.72 -7.98
N GLY A 143 1.22 -13.95 -7.60
CA GLY A 143 0.77 -15.24 -7.08
C GLY A 143 1.02 -15.45 -5.58
N SER A 144 1.56 -14.46 -4.87
CA SER A 144 1.85 -14.50 -3.43
C SER A 144 1.27 -13.28 -2.71
N CYS A 145 1.79 -12.07 -2.96
CA CYS A 145 1.35 -10.86 -2.28
C CYS A 145 1.35 -9.63 -3.20
N ASN A 146 0.56 -8.63 -2.82
CA ASN A 146 0.50 -7.32 -3.44
C ASN A 146 0.54 -6.24 -2.36
N ILE A 147 1.45 -5.28 -2.51
CA ILE A 147 1.55 -4.11 -1.64
C ILE A 147 1.15 -2.89 -2.43
N VAL A 148 0.15 -2.17 -1.93
CA VAL A 148 -0.38 -0.99 -2.60
C VAL A 148 -0.34 0.21 -1.68
N ARG A 149 0.06 1.36 -2.21
CA ARG A 149 -0.03 2.64 -1.50
C ARG A 149 -1.38 3.28 -1.76
N VAL A 150 -2.06 3.64 -0.68
CA VAL A 150 -3.42 4.19 -0.71
C VAL A 150 -3.36 5.70 -0.47
N ARG A 151 -3.46 6.53 -1.53
CA ARG A 151 -3.18 7.99 -1.46
C ARG A 151 -1.72 8.26 -1.03
N ARG A 152 -1.08 9.30 -1.59
CA ARG A 152 0.37 9.55 -1.44
C ARG A 152 0.79 10.12 -0.07
N ASN A 153 0.16 9.67 1.02
CA ASN A 153 0.43 10.17 2.38
C ASN A 153 1.15 9.13 3.26
N GLY A 154 1.55 7.99 2.72
CA GLY A 154 2.24 6.92 3.45
C GLY A 154 1.39 5.67 3.71
N ASP A 155 0.07 5.76 3.57
CA ASP A 155 -0.83 4.64 3.83
C ASP A 155 -0.62 3.47 2.88
N CYS A 156 -0.58 2.24 3.39
CA CYS A 156 -0.46 1.04 2.58
C CYS A 156 -1.46 -0.05 2.97
N GLU A 157 -1.69 -0.95 2.03
CA GLU A 157 -2.35 -2.23 2.22
C GLU A 157 -1.45 -3.36 1.72
N LEU A 158 -1.42 -4.47 2.47
CA LEU A 158 -0.76 -5.71 2.11
C LEU A 158 -1.84 -6.77 1.86
N TRP A 159 -2.04 -7.08 0.59
CA TRP A 159 -2.93 -8.12 0.10
C TRP A 159 -2.13 -9.40 -0.14
N VAL A 160 -2.67 -10.54 0.26
CA VAL A 160 -1.98 -11.84 0.19
C VAL A 160 -2.92 -12.86 -0.41
N LYS A 161 -2.42 -13.73 -1.28
CA LYS A 161 -3.22 -14.81 -1.85
C LYS A 161 -3.82 -15.66 -0.73
N LYS A 162 -5.12 -15.94 -0.82
CA LYS A 162 -5.83 -16.75 0.20
C LYS A 162 -5.17 -18.12 0.29
N GLY A 163 -4.86 -18.55 1.51
CA GLY A 163 -4.06 -19.73 1.81
C GLY A 163 -2.61 -19.41 2.19
N LEU A 164 -2.09 -18.23 1.85
CA LEU A 164 -0.71 -17.81 2.17
C LEU A 164 -0.65 -16.74 3.28
N GLN A 165 -1.79 -16.28 3.82
CA GLN A 165 -1.82 -15.19 4.80
C GLN A 165 -1.08 -15.47 6.11
N ASP A 166 -0.89 -16.75 6.47
CA ASP A 166 -0.13 -17.17 7.65
C ASP A 166 1.36 -17.44 7.32
N ASN A 167 1.73 -17.42 6.03
CA ASN A 167 3.08 -17.66 5.54
C ASN A 167 3.46 -16.62 4.47
N ILE A 168 3.33 -15.34 4.82
CA ILE A 168 3.68 -14.22 3.95
C ILE A 168 5.20 -14.22 3.74
N SER A 169 5.65 -14.13 2.49
CA SER A 169 7.07 -14.18 2.17
C SER A 169 7.89 -13.08 2.86
N SER A 170 9.15 -13.39 3.15
CA SER A 170 10.09 -12.42 3.75
C SER A 170 10.28 -11.20 2.86
N CYS A 171 10.25 -11.36 1.53
CA CYS A 171 10.31 -10.25 0.58
C CYS A 171 9.11 -9.31 0.72
N CYS A 172 7.89 -9.85 0.77
CA CYS A 172 6.68 -9.06 0.99
C CYS A 172 6.73 -8.32 2.33
N TRP A 173 7.16 -9.00 3.40
CA TRP A 173 7.31 -8.37 4.71
C TRP A 173 8.36 -7.25 4.71
N PHE A 174 9.53 -7.52 4.15
CA PHE A 174 10.62 -6.56 4.08
C PHE A 174 10.18 -5.29 3.36
N ILE A 175 9.66 -5.41 2.13
CA ILE A 175 9.20 -4.26 1.35
C ILE A 175 8.08 -3.50 2.08
N TYR A 176 7.09 -4.21 2.62
CA TYR A 176 5.98 -3.57 3.32
C TYR A 176 6.48 -2.78 4.55
N LYS A 177 7.35 -3.36 5.38
CA LYS A 177 7.90 -2.68 6.56
C LYS A 177 8.82 -1.51 6.18
N SER A 178 9.64 -1.67 5.14
CA SER A 178 10.60 -0.64 4.72
C SER A 178 9.93 0.60 4.13
N TYR A 179 8.81 0.45 3.42
CA TYR A 179 8.21 1.55 2.66
C TYR A 179 6.84 2.02 3.16
N CYS A 180 6.21 1.28 4.07
CA CYS A 180 4.91 1.63 4.65
C CYS A 180 4.98 1.97 6.14
N GLY A 181 6.12 1.72 6.79
CA GLY A 181 6.37 2.05 8.18
C GLY A 181 5.84 1.02 9.18
N ASN A 182 5.88 1.39 10.46
CA ASN A 182 5.70 0.45 11.57
C ASN A 182 4.24 0.28 12.03
N GLN A 183 3.32 1.17 11.64
CA GLN A 183 1.90 1.02 11.98
C GLN A 183 1.28 -0.12 11.19
N ASN A 184 0.72 -1.11 11.89
CA ASN A 184 0.23 -2.34 11.27
C ASN A 184 -1.04 -2.83 11.94
N TYR A 185 -2.16 -2.68 11.24
CA TYR A 185 -3.44 -3.22 11.66
C TYR A 185 -3.67 -4.54 10.93
N GLN A 186 -3.68 -5.65 11.66
CA GLN A 186 -4.07 -6.95 11.11
C GLN A 186 -5.57 -6.92 10.77
N ILE A 187 -5.90 -7.18 9.50
CA ILE A 187 -7.28 -7.16 9.00
C ILE A 187 -7.79 -8.59 8.81
N TYR A 188 -6.94 -9.49 8.31
CA TYR A 188 -7.25 -10.91 8.20
C TYR A 188 -6.43 -11.71 9.22
N ASN A 189 -7.13 -12.48 10.05
CA ASN A 189 -6.54 -13.42 11.00
C ASN A 189 -7.26 -14.75 10.79
N THR A 190 -6.53 -15.80 10.38
CA THR A 190 -7.13 -17.07 9.95
C THR A 190 -8.02 -17.68 11.02
N THR A 191 -7.57 -17.74 12.27
CA THR A 191 -8.36 -18.30 13.38
C THR A 191 -9.62 -17.49 13.62
N TYR A 192 -9.50 -16.17 13.73
CA TYR A 192 -10.65 -15.29 13.94
C TYR A 192 -11.66 -15.40 12.80
N CYS A 193 -11.20 -15.37 11.54
CA CYS A 193 -12.07 -15.36 10.37
C CYS A 193 -12.77 -16.69 10.15
N LYS A 194 -12.11 -17.82 10.40
CA LYS A 194 -12.75 -19.14 10.40
C LYS A 194 -13.86 -19.23 11.45
N ASN A 195 -13.64 -18.65 12.63
CA ASN A 195 -14.63 -18.63 13.72
C ASN A 195 -15.85 -17.73 13.43
N LYS A 196 -15.85 -16.94 12.35
CA LYS A 196 -17.01 -16.15 11.92
C LYS A 196 -17.97 -16.91 11.01
N GLY A 197 -17.72 -18.19 10.77
CA GLY A 197 -18.53 -19.01 9.86
C GLY A 197 -18.19 -18.74 8.40
N PRO A 198 -18.93 -19.34 7.45
CA PRO A 198 -18.68 -19.17 6.03
C PRO A 198 -18.80 -17.69 5.62
N GLU A 199 -17.88 -17.30 4.74
CA GLU A 199 -17.95 -16.07 3.92
C GLU A 199 -19.11 -16.18 2.92
#